data_AF-A0A8A1V4J1-F1
#
_entry.id   AF-A0A8A1V4J1-F1
#
_cell.length_a   1.000
_cell.length_b   1.000
_cell.length_c   1.000
_cell.angle_alpha   90.00
_cell.angle_beta   90.00
_cell.angle_gamma   90.00
#
_symmetry.space_group_name_H-M   'P 1'
#
loop_
_entity.id
_entity.type
_entity.pdbx_description
1 polymer ?
#
loop_
_entity_poly.entity_id
_entity_poly.type
_entity_poly.pdbx_seq_one_letter_code
_entity_poly.pdbx_strand_id
1 'polypeptide(L)'
;MVLVSLQCVVVGVAGDAFTVDIDKNLSVGHLKDKIVKENKNYPTLKKVAPKNLLLFLAKAGDSAWLATNTDDVKRLMKGEKTPFIEALTHEEEALAQKLRGPYPISDYLNDMDDLQMEQIHVLVVVPQPSAVNRETTRDEDLPCAKRAKLMPLEVTYRGPVPEEFYSVPMETIDTYQRLEATFLSERFARPLCLLYGPRQFGKTTIGHRLWSLLAADPSILVIYRPLTPSIVETEETFWLALGRFIGENTRSSQEFQEMISRRKTRLWLVIDDMDTMFENEKLTSNFMHRLRMWQTSRYFFGFLGIGSHDVMEIPSKVKGGGPFNLCEAFQVEPFSTDQMNEFFEQIKTRYRFGDSVRQAIMEYSAGAPGVFGSLVRYSIDSHKCNQERHEWEHWFKIQHFSFYLKIRRWTFKRQQDLCLEALPVREVSVVATADDPLELFAVSLEFVDPETIRHIYREKLAPCESVFQFELYASIREIFKASNIPSENVLAEARHYKQNQRLDIIINNGVNYGYELKSNQLTETEISAAVKEADDSRQLLGISKMFLVNFVPRSHSLQHPVYTIEKYPGVKIIHVFFPDTCDEYTLQHEGADGVIETRTVRCA
;
A
#
# COMPACT_ATOMS: atom_id res chain seq x y z
N MET A 1 -8.56 -8.76 -34.65
CA MET A 1 -7.60 -7.67 -34.39
C MET A 1 -8.35 -6.37 -34.62
N VAL A 2 -8.40 -5.49 -33.63
CA VAL A 2 -8.96 -4.14 -33.82
C VAL A 2 -7.78 -3.19 -33.86
N LEU A 3 -7.44 -2.73 -35.05
CA LEU A 3 -6.35 -1.79 -35.27
C LEU A 3 -6.84 -0.37 -34.98
N VAL A 4 -6.01 0.41 -34.29
CA VAL A 4 -6.18 1.84 -34.07
C VAL A 4 -4.98 2.58 -34.66
N SER A 5 -5.24 3.73 -35.29
CA SER A 5 -4.20 4.58 -35.88
C SER A 5 -3.97 5.79 -34.98
N LEU A 6 -2.80 5.87 -34.35
CA LEU A 6 -2.45 6.95 -33.42
C LEU A 6 -1.53 7.95 -34.10
N GLN A 7 -1.90 9.23 -34.07
CA GLN A 7 -1.01 10.32 -34.48
C GLN A 7 -0.05 10.68 -33.33
N CYS A 8 1.25 10.53 -33.60
CA CYS A 8 2.33 10.73 -32.64
C CYS A 8 3.20 11.93 -33.04
N VAL A 9 3.73 12.66 -32.05
CA VAL A 9 4.68 13.77 -32.28
C VAL A 9 5.84 13.67 -31.29
N VAL A 10 7.08 13.91 -31.75
CA VAL A 10 8.26 13.96 -30.87
C VAL A 10 8.39 15.35 -30.26
N VAL A 11 8.36 15.43 -28.94
CA VAL A 11 8.39 16.71 -28.22
C VAL A 11 9.80 17.31 -28.21
N GLY A 12 9.89 18.60 -28.55
CA GLY A 12 11.15 19.36 -28.55
C GLY A 12 12.08 19.04 -29.72
N VAL A 13 11.57 18.40 -30.77
CA VAL A 13 12.29 18.12 -32.02
C VAL A 13 11.45 18.67 -33.16
N ALA A 14 12.05 19.47 -34.04
CA ALA A 14 11.36 19.95 -35.23
C ALA A 14 11.05 18.80 -36.18
N GLY A 15 9.81 18.71 -36.64
CA GLY A 15 9.33 17.67 -37.54
C GLY A 15 7.81 17.49 -37.46
N ASP A 16 7.25 16.78 -38.44
CA ASP A 16 5.82 16.54 -38.56
C ASP A 16 5.34 15.38 -37.67
N ALA A 17 4.03 15.37 -37.36
CA ALA A 17 3.35 14.22 -36.80
C ALA A 17 3.49 12.98 -37.70
N PHE A 18 3.48 11.81 -37.08
CA PHE A 18 3.53 10.54 -37.80
C PHE A 18 2.49 9.56 -37.23
N THR A 19 1.89 8.77 -38.12
CA THR A 19 0.90 7.75 -37.76
C THR A 19 1.58 6.48 -37.30
N VAL A 20 1.05 5.85 -36.26
CA VAL A 20 1.40 4.49 -35.81
C VAL A 20 0.14 3.67 -35.66
N ASP A 21 0.02 2.61 -36.45
CA ASP A 21 -1.08 1.65 -36.33
C ASP A 21 -0.78 0.67 -35.21
N ILE A 22 -1.72 0.25 -34.38
CA ILE A 22 -1.46 -0.80 -33.37
C ILE A 22 -2.74 -1.56 -33.03
N ASP A 23 -2.63 -2.84 -32.69
CA ASP A 23 -3.79 -3.56 -32.14
C ASP A 23 -4.08 -3.03 -30.74
N LYS A 24 -5.31 -2.54 -30.51
CA LYS A 24 -5.71 -1.93 -29.25
C LYS A 24 -5.61 -2.87 -28.05
N ASN A 25 -5.56 -4.19 -28.27
CA ASN A 25 -5.40 -5.18 -27.20
C ASN A 25 -3.93 -5.39 -26.79
N LEU A 26 -2.97 -4.79 -27.50
CA LEU A 26 -1.56 -4.87 -27.15
C LEU A 26 -1.19 -3.84 -26.08
N SER A 27 -0.11 -4.14 -25.34
CA SER A 27 0.38 -3.25 -24.31
C SER A 27 1.17 -2.07 -24.86
N VAL A 28 1.37 -1.06 -24.04
CA VAL A 28 2.14 0.14 -24.40
C VAL A 28 3.62 -0.17 -24.66
N GLY A 29 4.15 -1.26 -24.11
CA GLY A 29 5.47 -1.76 -24.49
C GLY A 29 5.57 -2.03 -26.00
N HIS A 30 4.55 -2.67 -26.55
CA HIS A 30 4.45 -2.93 -28.00
C HIS A 30 4.31 -1.63 -28.80
N LEU A 31 3.61 -0.61 -28.26
CA LEU A 31 3.52 0.71 -28.88
C LEU A 31 4.89 1.39 -28.98
N LYS A 32 5.70 1.35 -27.91
CA LYS A 32 7.05 1.92 -27.91
C LYS A 32 7.96 1.21 -28.90
N ASP A 33 7.90 -0.12 -28.94
CA ASP A 33 8.66 -0.90 -29.92
C ASP A 33 8.26 -0.54 -31.35
N LYS A 34 6.96 -0.36 -31.61
CA LYS A 34 6.45 0.00 -32.92
C LYS A 34 6.84 1.42 -33.34
N ILE A 35 6.75 2.40 -32.44
CA ILE A 35 7.21 3.78 -32.68
C ILE A 35 8.67 3.79 -33.13
N VAL A 36 9.58 3.10 -32.42
CA VAL A 36 11.01 3.05 -32.78
C VAL A 36 11.25 2.26 -34.07
N LYS A 37 10.52 1.16 -34.28
CA LYS A 37 10.71 0.27 -35.44
C LYS A 37 10.25 0.91 -36.75
N GLU A 38 9.12 1.61 -36.74
CA GLU A 38 8.50 2.21 -37.94
C GLU A 38 9.06 3.60 -38.25
N ASN A 39 9.62 4.30 -37.25
CA ASN A 39 10.14 5.66 -37.41
C ASN A 39 11.67 5.75 -37.28
N LYS A 40 12.39 4.77 -37.86
CA LYS A 40 13.87 4.74 -37.87
C LYS A 40 14.54 5.94 -38.55
N ASN A 41 13.78 6.67 -39.36
CA ASN A 41 14.24 7.86 -40.07
C ASN A 41 14.35 9.08 -39.15
N TYR A 42 13.70 9.08 -37.98
CA TYR A 42 13.84 10.13 -36.97
C TYR A 42 15.18 9.97 -36.23
N PRO A 43 16.16 10.90 -36.39
CA PRO A 43 17.51 10.75 -35.82
C PRO A 43 17.52 10.61 -34.29
N THR A 44 16.55 11.23 -33.63
CA THR A 44 16.39 11.25 -32.16
C THR A 44 15.90 9.91 -31.61
N LEU A 45 15.07 9.17 -32.38
CA LEU A 45 14.53 7.87 -31.95
C LEU A 45 15.50 6.72 -32.23
N LYS A 46 16.38 6.84 -33.24
CA LYS A 46 17.35 5.80 -33.63
C LYS A 46 18.36 5.44 -32.52
N LYS A 47 18.67 6.37 -31.62
CA LYS A 47 19.67 6.21 -30.56
C LYS A 47 19.09 5.77 -29.22
N VAL A 48 17.78 5.57 -29.13
CA VAL A 48 17.07 5.37 -27.86
C VAL A 48 16.45 3.98 -27.84
N ALA A 49 16.71 3.22 -26.78
CA ALA A 49 16.05 1.94 -26.57
C ALA A 49 14.53 2.19 -26.35
N PRO A 50 13.62 1.40 -26.95
CA PRO A 50 12.17 1.63 -26.83
C PRO A 50 11.68 1.81 -25.39
N LYS A 51 12.24 1.03 -24.45
CA LYS A 51 11.94 1.12 -23.01
C LYS A 51 12.21 2.49 -22.37
N ASN A 52 13.09 3.30 -22.97
CA ASN A 52 13.47 4.62 -22.48
C ASN A 52 12.57 5.74 -23.03
N LEU A 53 11.69 5.45 -23.99
CA LEU A 53 10.70 6.43 -24.45
C LEU A 53 9.64 6.68 -23.37
N LEU A 54 9.29 7.94 -23.20
CA LEU A 54 8.13 8.35 -22.41
C LEU A 54 7.02 8.75 -23.39
N LEU A 55 5.83 8.20 -23.19
CA LEU A 55 4.65 8.48 -24.00
C LEU A 55 3.63 9.17 -23.09
N PHE A 56 3.00 10.21 -23.60
CA PHE A 56 1.95 10.97 -22.93
C PHE A 56 0.76 11.11 -23.86
N LEU A 57 -0.46 11.18 -23.31
CA LEU A 57 -1.65 11.45 -24.11
C LEU A 57 -1.73 12.95 -24.40
N ALA A 58 -2.02 13.31 -25.64
CA ALA A 58 -2.17 14.70 -26.05
C ALA A 58 -3.60 15.21 -25.78
N LYS A 59 -3.98 15.25 -24.50
CA LYS A 59 -5.31 15.71 -24.08
C LYS A 59 -5.37 17.24 -24.03
N ALA A 60 -6.43 17.82 -24.58
CA ALA A 60 -6.73 19.25 -24.49
C ALA A 60 -7.78 19.59 -23.41
N GLY A 61 -8.28 18.58 -22.69
CA GLY A 61 -9.31 18.66 -21.64
C GLY A 61 -9.77 17.25 -21.21
N ASP A 62 -10.90 17.15 -20.51
CA ASP A 62 -11.36 15.89 -19.89
C ASP A 62 -11.64 14.74 -20.88
N SER A 63 -11.98 15.03 -22.14
CA SER A 63 -12.28 14.01 -23.17
C SER A 63 -11.76 14.29 -24.59
N ALA A 64 -11.12 15.46 -24.83
CA ALA A 64 -10.78 15.92 -26.18
C ALA A 64 -9.27 15.80 -26.52
N TRP A 65 -8.96 15.48 -27.78
CA TRP A 65 -7.60 15.44 -28.32
C TRP A 65 -7.08 16.80 -28.76
N LEU A 66 -5.75 16.95 -28.76
CA LEU A 66 -5.09 18.18 -29.20
C LEU A 66 -5.16 18.33 -30.73
N ALA A 67 -5.87 19.33 -31.22
CA ALA A 67 -6.01 19.56 -32.66
C ALA A 67 -4.69 20.06 -33.31
N THR A 68 -4.40 19.56 -34.52
CA THR A 68 -3.18 19.88 -35.29
C THR A 68 -3.04 21.36 -35.66
N ASN A 69 -4.15 22.09 -35.73
CA ASN A 69 -4.20 23.51 -36.11
C ASN A 69 -4.02 24.49 -34.94
N THR A 70 -3.86 23.99 -33.71
CA THR A 70 -3.61 24.83 -32.53
C THR A 70 -2.23 25.49 -32.59
N ASP A 71 -2.09 26.66 -31.99
CA ASP A 71 -0.81 27.37 -31.97
C ASP A 71 0.26 26.60 -31.18
N ASP A 72 -0.14 25.85 -30.15
CA ASP A 72 0.75 24.95 -29.42
C ASP A 72 1.31 23.83 -30.31
N VAL A 73 0.48 23.20 -31.14
CA VAL A 73 0.97 22.16 -32.07
C VAL A 73 1.84 22.74 -33.18
N LYS A 74 1.48 23.90 -33.75
CA LYS A 74 2.33 24.57 -34.76
C LYS A 74 3.72 24.91 -34.22
N ARG A 75 3.80 25.32 -32.95
CA ARG A 75 5.07 25.59 -32.26
C ARG A 75 5.80 24.30 -31.94
N LEU A 76 5.08 23.26 -31.54
CA LEU A 76 5.63 21.92 -31.31
C LEU A 76 6.28 21.33 -32.58
N MET A 77 5.65 21.47 -33.76
CA MET A 77 6.22 21.01 -35.03
C MET A 77 7.50 21.77 -35.42
N LYS A 78 7.68 23.00 -34.93
CA LYS A 78 8.91 23.77 -35.08
C LYS A 78 9.99 23.38 -34.05
N GLY A 79 9.70 22.41 -33.17
CA GLY A 79 10.59 21.95 -32.11
C GLY A 79 10.56 22.81 -30.85
N GLU A 80 9.64 23.78 -30.75
CA GLU A 80 9.45 24.58 -29.54
C GLU A 80 8.62 23.81 -28.50
N LYS A 81 8.88 24.09 -27.21
CA LYS A 81 8.03 23.64 -26.12
C LYS A 81 7.24 24.83 -25.61
N THR A 82 5.91 24.73 -25.61
CA THR A 82 5.04 25.75 -25.01
C THR A 82 4.73 25.36 -23.56
N PRO A 83 4.37 26.31 -22.68
CA PRO A 83 4.00 26.00 -21.30
C PRO A 83 2.88 24.96 -21.20
N PHE A 84 1.98 24.92 -22.19
CA PHE A 84 0.92 23.92 -22.29
C PHE A 84 1.46 22.51 -22.63
N ILE A 85 2.35 22.39 -23.63
CA ILE A 85 3.01 21.10 -23.94
C ILE A 85 3.93 20.66 -22.80
N GLU A 86 4.58 21.60 -22.12
CA GLU A 86 5.36 21.33 -20.91
C GLU A 86 4.46 20.82 -19.79
N ALA A 87 3.31 21.45 -19.53
CA ALA A 87 2.33 20.95 -18.56
C ALA A 87 1.86 19.52 -18.89
N LEU A 88 1.50 19.23 -20.15
CA LEU A 88 1.11 17.87 -20.58
C LEU A 88 2.25 16.84 -20.46
N THR A 89 3.50 17.29 -20.48
CA THR A 89 4.68 16.43 -20.33
C THR A 89 5.32 16.50 -18.92
N HIS A 90 4.75 17.33 -18.02
CA HIS A 90 5.12 17.46 -16.60
C HIS A 90 4.05 16.91 -15.64
N GLU A 91 2.75 16.99 -15.96
CA GLU A 91 1.65 16.58 -15.08
C GLU A 91 1.52 15.06 -14.90
N GLU A 92 2.25 14.24 -15.65
CA GLU A 92 1.92 12.82 -15.79
C GLU A 92 3.10 11.85 -15.75
N GLU A 93 3.93 11.93 -14.71
CA GLU A 93 4.61 10.71 -14.25
C GLU A 93 3.58 9.62 -13.84
N ALA A 94 2.33 10.02 -13.54
CA ALA A 94 1.18 9.15 -13.32
C ALA A 94 0.65 8.48 -14.60
N LEU A 95 0.61 9.17 -15.75
CA LEU A 95 0.10 8.56 -16.99
C LEU A 95 1.19 7.85 -17.78
N ALA A 96 2.44 8.31 -17.68
CA ALA A 96 3.61 7.52 -18.08
C ALA A 96 3.79 6.24 -17.21
N GLN A 97 3.29 6.22 -15.96
CA GLN A 97 3.21 5.00 -15.13
C GLN A 97 1.98 4.13 -15.44
N LYS A 98 0.81 4.72 -15.73
CA LYS A 98 -0.35 3.98 -16.25
C LYS A 98 0.07 3.23 -17.52
N LEU A 99 0.68 3.94 -18.47
CA LEU A 99 1.26 3.42 -19.72
C LEU A 99 2.51 2.51 -19.55
N ARG A 100 2.94 2.18 -18.33
CA ARG A 100 4.00 1.17 -18.06
C ARG A 100 3.46 -0.18 -17.60
N GLY A 101 2.17 -0.28 -17.26
CA GLY A 101 1.54 -1.55 -16.90
C GLY A 101 1.29 -2.47 -18.11
N PRO A 102 1.03 -3.78 -17.90
CA PRO A 102 0.74 -4.73 -18.96
C PRO A 102 -0.65 -4.53 -19.60
N TYR A 103 -1.36 -3.45 -19.27
CA TYR A 103 -2.73 -3.20 -19.75
C TYR A 103 -2.78 -2.92 -21.26
N PRO A 104 -3.85 -3.37 -21.93
CA PRO A 104 -4.08 -3.10 -23.35
C PRO A 104 -4.28 -1.61 -23.62
N ILE A 105 -3.90 -1.16 -24.82
CA ILE A 105 -4.07 0.23 -25.28
C ILE A 105 -5.53 0.70 -25.19
N SER A 106 -6.50 -0.20 -25.40
CA SER A 106 -7.93 0.09 -25.29
C SER A 106 -8.31 0.71 -23.95
N ASP A 107 -7.70 0.27 -22.85
CA ASP A 107 -8.05 0.75 -21.51
C ASP A 107 -7.69 2.23 -21.31
N TYR A 108 -6.78 2.77 -22.12
CA TYR A 108 -6.41 4.20 -22.10
C TYR A 108 -7.23 5.04 -23.07
N LEU A 109 -7.93 4.41 -24.02
CA LEU A 109 -8.72 5.08 -25.06
C LEU A 109 -10.22 5.07 -24.75
N ASN A 110 -10.69 4.30 -23.75
CA ASN A 110 -12.11 4.10 -23.45
C ASN A 110 -12.87 5.38 -23.03
N ASP A 111 -12.17 6.40 -22.51
CA ASP A 111 -12.75 7.65 -22.04
C ASP A 111 -12.50 8.84 -23.01
N MET A 112 -12.09 8.56 -24.25
CA MET A 112 -11.70 9.60 -25.22
C MET A 112 -12.64 9.64 -26.42
N ASP A 113 -12.79 10.83 -27.01
CA ASP A 113 -13.49 11.01 -28.28
C ASP A 113 -12.83 10.19 -29.41
N ASP A 114 -13.63 9.81 -30.42
CA ASP A 114 -13.18 9.00 -31.57
C ASP A 114 -11.90 9.57 -32.23
N LEU A 115 -10.97 8.69 -32.58
CA LEU A 115 -9.68 9.06 -33.19
C LEU A 115 -9.89 9.69 -34.58
N GLN A 116 -9.62 10.98 -34.74
CA GLN A 116 -9.71 11.70 -36.02
C GLN A 116 -8.34 12.06 -36.59
N MET A 117 -8.24 12.17 -37.92
CA MET A 117 -6.95 12.38 -38.64
C MET A 117 -6.28 13.74 -38.35
N GLU A 118 -7.04 14.76 -37.91
CA GLU A 118 -6.53 16.12 -37.68
C GLU A 118 -6.15 16.40 -36.22
N GLN A 119 -5.95 15.35 -35.43
CA GLN A 119 -5.66 15.41 -33.99
C GLN A 119 -4.33 14.72 -33.67
N ILE A 120 -3.62 15.24 -32.67
CA ILE A 120 -2.48 14.58 -32.06
C ILE A 120 -2.99 13.76 -30.88
N HIS A 121 -2.57 12.50 -30.82
CA HIS A 121 -3.03 11.54 -29.81
C HIS A 121 -1.94 11.23 -28.78
N VAL A 122 -0.67 11.17 -29.22
CA VAL A 122 0.45 10.76 -28.38
C VAL A 122 1.63 11.73 -28.52
N LEU A 123 2.13 12.22 -27.39
CA LEU A 123 3.38 12.97 -27.29
C LEU A 123 4.52 12.01 -26.91
N VAL A 124 5.57 11.98 -27.73
CA VAL A 124 6.75 11.12 -27.57
C VAL A 124 7.92 11.95 -27.03
N VAL A 125 8.36 11.67 -25.81
CA VAL A 125 9.47 12.39 -25.17
C VAL A 125 10.70 11.50 -25.07
N VAL A 126 11.84 12.05 -25.51
CA VAL A 126 13.17 11.42 -25.38
C VAL A 126 13.91 12.08 -24.21
N PRO A 127 14.24 11.36 -23.14
CA PRO A 127 15.02 11.91 -22.02
C PRO A 127 16.43 12.32 -22.45
N GLN A 128 16.85 13.56 -22.19
CA GLN A 128 18.23 14.01 -22.40
C GLN A 128 19.04 13.96 -21.09
N PRO A 129 20.33 13.58 -21.13
CA PRO A 129 21.23 13.73 -19.99
C PRO A 129 21.68 15.20 -19.85
N SER A 130 21.30 15.85 -18.76
CA SER A 130 21.55 17.28 -18.49
C SER A 130 23.04 17.61 -18.36
N ALA A 131 23.52 18.57 -19.16
CA ALA A 131 24.88 19.13 -19.12
C ALA A 131 25.04 20.18 -18.01
N VAL A 132 26.10 20.08 -17.21
CA VAL A 132 26.51 21.08 -16.22
C VAL A 132 27.47 22.06 -16.90
N ASN A 133 27.20 23.36 -16.77
CA ASN A 133 28.08 24.46 -17.21
C ASN A 133 29.50 24.29 -16.66
N ARG A 134 30.50 24.21 -17.54
CA ARG A 134 31.93 24.24 -17.21
C ARG A 134 32.51 25.56 -17.71
N GLU A 135 32.85 26.45 -16.79
CA GLU A 135 33.94 27.39 -17.02
C GLU A 135 35.29 26.66 -16.84
N THR A 136 36.19 26.98 -17.76
CA THR A 136 37.53 26.45 -18.04
C THR A 136 38.51 26.41 -16.87
N THR A 137 39.20 25.28 -16.69
CA THR A 137 40.67 25.16 -16.72
C THR A 137 41.09 23.72 -17.05
N ARG A 138 42.14 23.59 -17.86
CA ARG A 138 42.72 22.33 -18.40
C ARG A 138 43.59 21.63 -17.35
N ASP A 139 43.54 20.30 -17.29
CA ASP A 139 44.71 19.42 -17.42
C ASP A 139 44.30 17.94 -17.49
N GLU A 140 45.07 17.17 -18.25
CA GLU A 140 44.84 15.79 -18.68
C GLU A 140 45.25 14.71 -17.64
N ASP A 141 44.77 13.49 -17.90
CA ASP A 141 45.25 12.17 -17.43
C ASP A 141 44.84 11.60 -16.05
N LEU A 142 43.78 10.78 -16.02
CA LEU A 142 43.78 9.36 -15.56
C LEU A 142 42.37 8.73 -15.70
N PRO A 143 42.23 7.42 -16.04
CA PRO A 143 40.93 6.79 -16.24
C PRO A 143 40.37 6.29 -14.90
N CYS A 144 39.22 6.78 -14.47
CA CYS A 144 38.56 6.28 -13.27
C CYS A 144 37.06 6.01 -13.48
N ALA A 145 36.66 4.86 -12.94
CA ALA A 145 35.36 4.23 -12.95
C ALA A 145 34.18 5.22 -12.83
N LYS A 146 33.17 4.98 -13.68
CA LYS A 146 31.86 5.61 -13.59
C LYS A 146 31.26 5.30 -12.22
N ARG A 147 31.36 6.26 -11.29
CA ARG A 147 30.48 6.37 -10.12
C ARG A 147 29.05 6.35 -10.67
N ALA A 148 28.36 5.24 -10.47
CA ALA A 148 26.92 5.18 -10.60
C ALA A 148 26.35 6.15 -9.56
N LYS A 149 26.04 7.38 -9.97
CA LYS A 149 25.05 8.21 -9.29
C LYS A 149 23.71 7.52 -9.50
N LEU A 150 23.47 6.48 -8.71
CA LEU A 150 22.14 5.97 -8.45
C LEU A 150 21.46 7.07 -7.62
N MET A 151 20.54 7.79 -8.27
CA MET A 151 19.52 8.52 -7.54
C MET A 151 18.91 7.53 -6.53
N PRO A 152 18.71 7.95 -5.28
CA PRO A 152 17.84 7.20 -4.39
C PRO A 152 16.56 6.88 -5.15
N LEU A 153 16.00 5.69 -4.97
CA LEU A 153 14.56 5.52 -5.13
C LEU A 153 13.89 6.30 -3.99
N GLU A 154 14.09 7.62 -3.99
CA GLU A 154 13.23 8.56 -3.30
C GLU A 154 11.87 8.41 -3.96
N VAL A 155 10.87 8.15 -3.12
CA VAL A 155 9.48 8.31 -3.51
C VAL A 155 9.34 9.74 -4.00
N THR A 156 9.32 9.96 -5.32
CA THR A 156 9.12 11.30 -5.86
C THR A 156 7.71 11.75 -5.49
N TYR A 157 7.72 12.71 -4.56
CA TYR A 157 6.69 13.65 -4.19
C TYR A 157 5.52 13.79 -5.19
N ARG A 158 4.30 13.53 -4.72
CA ARG A 158 3.03 13.82 -5.42
C ARG A 158 2.10 14.63 -4.49
N GLY A 159 1.94 15.93 -4.74
CA GLY A 159 0.95 16.81 -4.08
C GLY A 159 1.42 17.56 -2.81
N PRO A 160 0.72 18.62 -2.39
CA PRO A 160 1.18 20.02 -2.26
C PRO A 160 2.12 20.34 -1.08
N VAL A 161 2.69 19.34 -0.39
CA VAL A 161 3.46 19.55 0.85
C VAL A 161 4.91 19.02 0.76
N PRO A 162 5.92 19.87 0.48
CA PRO A 162 7.32 19.47 0.33
C PRO A 162 7.90 18.61 1.47
N GLU A 163 8.86 17.75 1.14
CA GLU A 163 9.47 16.73 2.02
C GLU A 163 10.11 17.31 3.30
N GLU A 164 10.63 18.55 3.21
CA GLU A 164 11.12 19.32 4.35
C GLU A 164 10.08 19.58 5.45
N PHE A 165 8.78 19.52 5.16
CA PHE A 165 7.69 19.82 6.11
C PHE A 165 7.16 18.61 6.90
N TYR A 166 7.67 17.41 6.60
CA TYR A 166 7.43 16.19 7.40
C TYR A 166 8.71 15.73 8.10
N SER A 167 9.55 16.69 8.50
CA SER A 167 10.58 16.41 9.49
C SER A 167 9.86 16.15 10.81
N VAL A 168 9.52 14.88 11.05
CA VAL A 168 9.41 14.39 12.43
C VAL A 168 10.63 14.97 13.15
N PRO A 169 10.45 15.77 14.22
CA PRO A 169 11.57 16.34 14.95
C PRO A 169 12.33 15.16 15.57
N MET A 170 13.30 14.62 14.83
CA MET A 170 14.03 13.42 15.24
C MET A 170 14.81 13.71 16.50
N GLU A 171 15.19 14.97 16.65
CA GLU A 171 15.81 15.57 17.82
C GLU A 171 14.90 15.54 19.05
N THR A 172 13.61 15.23 18.95
CA THR A 172 12.72 15.01 20.11
C THR A 172 12.43 13.54 20.39
N ILE A 173 12.96 12.63 19.57
CA ILE A 173 12.84 11.18 19.78
C ILE A 173 14.05 10.71 20.57
N ASP A 174 13.85 10.41 21.85
CA ASP A 174 14.91 9.94 22.75
C ASP A 174 15.64 8.70 22.20
N THR A 175 14.92 7.75 21.60
CA THR A 175 15.54 6.58 20.94
C THR A 175 16.48 6.97 19.80
N TYR A 176 16.14 7.99 19.00
CA TYR A 176 17.00 8.49 17.93
C TYR A 176 18.23 9.19 18.51
N GLN A 177 18.05 10.07 19.49
CA GLN A 177 19.17 10.77 20.16
C GLN A 177 20.18 9.78 20.76
N ARG A 178 19.70 8.73 21.41
CA ARG A 178 20.56 7.69 21.98
C ARG A 178 21.30 6.91 20.90
N LEU A 179 20.61 6.51 19.82
CA LEU A 179 21.25 5.82 18.68
C LEU A 179 22.29 6.70 17.99
N GLU A 180 21.97 7.97 17.73
CA GLU A 180 22.87 8.95 17.15
C GLU A 180 24.12 9.10 18.02
N ALA A 181 23.94 9.29 19.33
CA ALA A 181 25.04 9.36 20.28
C ALA A 181 25.91 8.08 20.27
N THR A 182 25.31 6.90 20.16
CA THR A 182 26.06 5.62 20.08
C THR A 182 26.92 5.52 18.82
N PHE A 183 26.42 5.94 17.65
CA PHE A 183 27.19 5.87 16.40
C PHE A 183 28.20 7.01 16.21
N LEU A 184 27.97 8.18 16.82
CA LEU A 184 28.90 9.31 16.77
C LEU A 184 29.94 9.31 17.89
N SER A 185 29.70 8.56 18.98
CA SER A 185 30.62 8.49 20.12
C SER A 185 31.88 7.68 19.79
N GLU A 186 33.05 8.26 20.09
CA GLU A 186 34.34 7.56 20.03
C GLU A 186 34.48 6.46 21.10
N ARG A 187 33.59 6.42 22.10
CA ARG A 187 33.63 5.43 23.19
C ARG A 187 33.25 4.02 22.74
N PHE A 188 32.38 3.88 21.74
CA PHE A 188 31.91 2.58 21.27
C PHE A 188 32.66 2.20 19.99
N ALA A 189 33.69 1.37 20.14
CA ALA A 189 34.37 0.80 18.98
C ALA A 189 33.41 -0.17 18.25
N ARG A 190 32.82 0.30 17.14
CA ARG A 190 32.01 -0.51 16.20
C ARG A 190 30.70 -1.02 16.80
N PRO A 191 29.77 -0.11 17.12
CA PRO A 191 28.51 -0.46 17.77
C PRO A 191 27.70 -1.46 16.94
N LEU A 192 27.12 -2.44 17.64
CA LEU A 192 26.08 -3.30 17.12
C LEU A 192 24.79 -2.91 17.83
N CYS A 193 23.80 -2.45 17.08
CA CYS A 193 22.54 -1.97 17.63
C CYS A 193 21.37 -2.75 17.04
N LEU A 194 20.35 -2.99 17.86
CA LEU A 194 19.07 -3.54 17.42
C LEU A 194 17.99 -2.52 17.72
N LEU A 195 17.29 -2.06 16.69
CA LEU A 195 16.13 -1.19 16.82
C LEU A 195 14.86 -2.03 16.65
N TYR A 196 14.14 -2.21 17.75
CA TYR A 196 12.96 -3.06 17.79
C TYR A 196 11.77 -2.31 18.36
N GLY A 197 10.59 -2.86 18.11
CA GLY A 197 9.34 -2.35 18.66
C GLY A 197 8.17 -2.59 17.73
N PRO A 198 6.98 -2.10 18.10
CA PRO A 198 5.76 -2.38 17.36
C PRO A 198 5.84 -1.84 15.92
N ARG A 199 5.03 -2.45 15.03
CA ARG A 199 4.96 -2.06 13.61
C ARG A 199 4.54 -0.58 13.51
N GLN A 200 5.09 0.16 12.54
CA GLN A 200 4.80 1.58 12.27
C GLN A 200 5.24 2.60 13.35
N PHE A 201 6.08 2.18 14.30
CA PHE A 201 6.65 3.08 15.32
C PHE A 201 7.86 3.90 14.82
N GLY A 202 7.89 4.23 13.52
CA GLY A 202 8.94 5.06 12.93
C GLY A 202 10.35 4.44 12.82
N LYS A 203 10.51 3.13 13.07
CA LYS A 203 11.84 2.45 13.05
C LYS A 203 12.61 2.65 11.74
N THR A 204 11.99 2.37 10.60
CA THR A 204 12.59 2.56 9.27
C THR A 204 12.91 4.04 9.04
N THR A 205 12.08 4.97 9.53
CA THR A 205 12.33 6.41 9.44
C THR A 205 13.55 6.82 10.27
N ILE A 206 13.70 6.30 11.49
CA ILE A 206 14.89 6.48 12.35
C ILE A 206 16.13 5.92 11.63
N GLY A 207 16.04 4.72 11.05
CA GLY A 207 17.10 4.09 10.27
C GLY A 207 17.54 4.93 9.06
N HIS A 208 16.59 5.46 8.29
CA HIS A 208 16.87 6.34 7.15
C HIS A 208 17.49 7.66 7.57
N ARG A 209 17.09 8.24 8.71
CA ARG A 209 17.70 9.48 9.21
C ARG A 209 19.13 9.28 9.66
N LEU A 210 19.43 8.19 10.37
CA LEU A 210 20.81 7.80 10.66
C LEU A 210 21.61 7.53 9.38
N TRP A 211 20.98 6.95 8.36
CA TRP A 211 21.61 6.78 7.05
C TRP A 211 21.96 8.11 6.39
N SER A 212 21.05 9.06 6.31
CA SER A 212 21.33 10.39 5.76
C SER A 212 22.49 11.07 6.49
N LEU A 213 22.55 10.92 7.82
CA LEU A 213 23.62 11.48 8.66
C LEU A 213 24.98 10.81 8.38
N LEU A 214 25.05 9.48 8.40
CA LEU A 214 26.31 8.75 8.25
C LEU A 214 26.80 8.66 6.80
N ALA A 215 25.88 8.67 5.83
CA ALA A 215 26.24 8.70 4.40
C ALA A 215 26.82 10.05 3.97
N ALA A 216 26.69 11.10 4.78
CA ALA A 216 27.36 12.37 4.55
C ALA A 216 28.88 12.26 4.70
N ASP A 217 29.38 11.27 5.46
CA ASP A 217 30.82 10.97 5.56
C ASP A 217 31.26 10.04 4.41
N PRO A 218 32.08 10.52 3.45
CA PRO A 218 32.53 9.70 2.32
C PRO A 218 33.48 8.56 2.70
N SER A 219 33.98 8.52 3.94
CA SER A 219 34.82 7.44 4.47
C SER A 219 34.01 6.20 4.89
N ILE A 220 32.68 6.37 5.03
CA ILE A 220 31.74 5.33 5.44
C ILE A 220 31.00 4.80 4.21
N LEU A 221 31.15 3.50 3.97
CA LEU A 221 30.31 2.78 3.02
C LEU A 221 29.05 2.34 3.74
N VAL A 222 27.89 2.89 3.37
CA VAL A 222 26.61 2.45 3.92
C VAL A 222 25.95 1.42 3.02
N ILE A 223 25.55 0.29 3.61
CA ILE A 223 24.67 -0.70 2.99
C ILE A 223 23.38 -0.74 3.79
N TYR A 224 22.28 -0.23 3.21
CA TYR A 224 20.95 -0.32 3.79
C TYR A 224 20.12 -1.32 3.00
N ARG A 225 19.66 -2.40 3.64
CA ARG A 225 18.93 -3.46 2.94
C ARG A 225 17.70 -3.95 3.71
N PRO A 226 16.48 -3.73 3.19
CA PRO A 226 15.30 -4.44 3.67
C PRO A 226 15.31 -5.89 3.22
N LEU A 227 14.96 -6.81 4.12
CA LEU A 227 14.87 -8.23 3.83
C LEU A 227 13.49 -8.58 3.27
N THR A 228 13.48 -9.58 2.39
CA THR A 228 12.28 -10.25 1.91
C THR A 228 12.50 -11.76 2.03
N PRO A 229 11.42 -12.58 2.11
CA PRO A 229 11.57 -14.04 2.22
C PRO A 229 12.44 -14.64 1.11
N SER A 230 12.32 -14.11 -0.12
CA SER A 230 13.14 -14.53 -1.27
C SER A 230 14.64 -14.24 -1.12
N ILE A 231 15.02 -13.25 -0.31
CA ILE A 231 16.44 -12.90 -0.09
C ILE A 231 17.07 -13.89 0.91
N VAL A 232 16.32 -14.29 1.94
CA VAL A 232 16.81 -15.11 3.05
C VAL A 232 16.64 -16.62 2.83
N GLU A 233 16.06 -17.03 1.69
CA GLU A 233 15.86 -18.43 1.31
C GLU A 233 17.16 -19.25 1.41
N THR A 234 18.29 -18.69 0.94
CA THR A 234 19.60 -19.32 1.03
C THR A 234 20.69 -18.34 1.47
N GLU A 235 21.81 -18.88 1.95
CA GLU A 235 22.96 -18.05 2.30
C GLU A 235 23.57 -17.35 1.07
N GLU A 236 23.59 -18.02 -0.09
CA GLU A 236 24.08 -17.43 -1.34
C GLU A 236 23.22 -16.24 -1.80
N THR A 237 21.89 -16.37 -1.78
CA THR A 237 20.98 -15.29 -2.17
C THR A 237 21.10 -14.09 -1.24
N PHE A 238 21.30 -14.33 0.06
CA PHE A 238 21.49 -13.29 1.05
C PHE A 238 22.77 -12.47 0.80
N TRP A 239 23.92 -13.14 0.68
CA TRP A 239 25.18 -12.44 0.41
C TRP A 239 25.18 -11.75 -0.95
N LEU A 240 24.54 -12.37 -1.95
CA LEU A 240 24.44 -11.79 -3.28
C LEU A 240 23.59 -10.52 -3.28
N ALA A 241 22.52 -10.50 -2.49
CA ALA A 241 21.68 -9.31 -2.32
C ALA A 241 22.46 -8.15 -1.67
N LEU A 242 23.28 -8.44 -0.65
CA LEU A 242 24.14 -7.43 -0.01
C LEU A 242 25.24 -6.92 -0.96
N GLY A 243 25.92 -7.81 -1.67
CA GLY A 243 26.96 -7.43 -2.63
C GLY A 243 26.42 -6.61 -3.80
N ARG A 244 25.27 -7.00 -4.36
CA ARG A 244 24.67 -6.30 -5.51
C ARG A 244 24.31 -4.86 -5.20
N PHE A 245 24.02 -4.55 -3.92
CA PHE A 245 23.74 -3.18 -3.48
C PHE A 245 24.87 -2.20 -3.81
N ILE A 246 26.11 -2.68 -3.84
CA ILE A 246 27.31 -1.89 -4.13
C ILE A 246 27.99 -2.28 -5.46
N GLY A 247 27.26 -3.02 -6.31
CA GLY A 247 27.73 -3.46 -7.63
C GLY A 247 28.68 -4.66 -7.62
N GLU A 248 28.67 -5.47 -6.57
CA GLU A 248 29.54 -6.65 -6.42
C GLU A 248 28.72 -7.95 -6.44
N ASN A 249 29.33 -9.07 -6.82
CA ASN A 249 28.68 -10.38 -6.82
C ASN A 249 29.29 -11.27 -5.73
N THR A 250 29.01 -10.95 -4.47
CA THR A 250 29.49 -11.72 -3.31
C THR A 250 28.52 -12.83 -3.00
N ARG A 251 28.91 -14.09 -3.14
CA ARG A 251 28.03 -15.25 -2.89
C ARG A 251 28.23 -15.89 -1.51
N SER A 252 29.23 -15.42 -0.78
CA SER A 252 29.59 -15.94 0.55
C SER A 252 30.00 -14.84 1.50
N SER A 253 29.97 -15.12 2.81
CA SER A 253 30.44 -14.20 3.84
C SER A 253 31.91 -13.81 3.66
N GLN A 254 32.72 -14.74 3.14
CA GLN A 254 34.15 -14.54 2.94
C GLN A 254 34.40 -13.57 1.78
N GLU A 255 33.75 -13.79 0.64
CA GLU A 255 33.81 -12.86 -0.50
C GLU A 255 33.34 -11.45 -0.11
N PHE A 256 32.29 -11.36 0.72
CA PHE A 256 31.81 -10.09 1.24
C PHE A 256 32.87 -9.38 2.12
N GLN A 257 33.55 -10.12 3.00
CA GLN A 257 34.62 -9.56 3.82
C GLN A 257 35.86 -9.14 3.01
N GLU A 258 36.24 -9.93 2.01
CA GLU A 258 37.33 -9.60 1.07
C GLU A 258 37.00 -8.33 0.28
N MET A 259 35.74 -8.20 -0.16
CA MET A 259 35.25 -7.00 -0.82
C MET A 259 35.41 -5.75 0.06
N ILE A 260 34.98 -5.80 1.32
CA ILE A 260 35.13 -4.68 2.27
C ILE A 260 36.61 -4.31 2.43
N SER A 261 37.45 -5.33 2.62
CA SER A 261 38.89 -5.15 2.85
C SER A 261 39.60 -4.53 1.65
N ARG A 262 39.18 -4.88 0.43
CA ARG A 262 39.71 -4.33 -0.83
C ARG A 262 39.35 -2.87 -1.02
N ARG A 263 38.13 -2.45 -0.64
CA ARG A 263 37.66 -1.07 -0.79
C ARG A 263 38.30 -0.10 0.20
N LYS A 264 38.84 -0.62 1.32
CA LYS A 264 39.47 0.17 2.39
C LYS A 264 38.57 1.23 3.02
N THR A 265 37.25 1.08 2.88
CA THR A 265 36.21 1.96 3.45
C THR A 265 35.64 1.34 4.72
N ARG A 266 35.12 2.15 5.64
CA ARG A 266 34.47 1.65 6.86
C ARG A 266 33.02 1.29 6.55
N LEU A 267 32.62 0.03 6.68
CA LEU A 267 31.27 -0.45 6.39
C LEU A 267 30.32 -0.19 7.56
N TRP A 268 29.25 0.55 7.33
CA TRP A 268 28.07 0.53 8.19
C TRP A 268 26.96 -0.29 7.52
N LEU A 269 26.52 -1.35 8.20
CA LEU A 269 25.53 -2.29 7.67
C LEU A 269 24.19 -2.10 8.39
N VAL A 270 23.14 -1.83 7.63
CA VAL A 270 21.76 -1.74 8.12
C VAL A 270 20.92 -2.82 7.45
N ILE A 271 20.27 -3.64 8.27
CA ILE A 271 19.33 -4.66 7.82
C ILE A 271 17.96 -4.31 8.37
N ASP A 272 17.02 -4.03 7.48
CA ASP A 272 15.62 -3.73 7.81
C ASP A 272 14.74 -4.97 7.64
N ASP A 273 13.66 -5.07 8.42
CA ASP A 273 12.85 -6.28 8.60
C ASP A 273 13.70 -7.54 8.89
N MET A 274 14.67 -7.41 9.80
CA MET A 274 15.62 -8.46 10.20
C MET A 274 14.94 -9.72 10.74
N ASP A 275 13.73 -9.60 11.29
CA ASP A 275 12.87 -10.69 11.75
C ASP A 275 12.63 -11.74 10.66
N THR A 276 12.59 -11.32 9.38
CA THR A 276 12.47 -12.22 8.23
C THR A 276 13.60 -13.25 8.17
N MET A 277 14.80 -12.91 8.64
CA MET A 277 15.95 -13.83 8.61
C MET A 277 15.75 -15.05 9.53
N PHE A 278 14.89 -14.93 10.54
CA PHE A 278 14.66 -16.00 11.53
C PHE A 278 13.93 -17.21 10.95
N GLU A 279 13.30 -17.07 9.79
CA GLU A 279 12.77 -18.21 9.01
C GLU A 279 13.88 -19.19 8.62
N ASN A 280 15.14 -18.73 8.56
CA ASN A 280 16.32 -19.52 8.24
C ASN A 280 17.33 -19.50 9.41
N GLU A 281 17.16 -20.43 10.36
CA GLU A 281 17.99 -20.52 11.58
C GLU A 281 19.48 -20.67 11.28
N LYS A 282 19.83 -21.40 10.21
CA LYS A 282 21.23 -21.62 9.80
C LYS A 282 21.87 -20.33 9.30
N LEU A 283 21.17 -19.60 8.43
CA LEU A 283 21.62 -18.28 7.95
C LEU A 283 21.78 -17.30 9.12
N THR A 284 20.77 -17.22 9.98
CA THR A 284 20.79 -16.34 11.17
C THR A 284 22.01 -16.64 12.04
N SER A 285 22.25 -17.91 12.36
CA SER A 285 23.38 -18.32 13.21
C SER A 285 24.73 -18.00 12.56
N ASN A 286 24.89 -18.28 11.27
CA ASN A 286 26.10 -17.97 10.51
C ASN A 286 26.36 -16.46 10.44
N PHE A 287 25.33 -15.68 10.13
CA PHE A 287 25.41 -14.22 10.02
C PHE A 287 25.80 -13.57 11.36
N MET A 288 25.17 -13.99 12.46
CA MET A 288 25.49 -13.48 13.80
C MET A 288 26.92 -13.83 14.21
N HIS A 289 27.41 -15.02 13.88
CA HIS A 289 28.81 -15.38 14.10
C HIS A 289 29.77 -14.47 13.31
N ARG A 290 29.43 -14.13 12.05
CA ARG A 290 30.24 -13.23 11.21
C ARG A 290 30.24 -11.79 11.72
N LEU A 291 29.10 -11.26 12.16
CA LEU A 291 29.01 -9.93 12.75
C LEU A 291 29.97 -9.75 13.93
N ARG A 292 30.11 -10.78 14.79
CA ARG A 292 31.09 -10.77 15.90
C ARG A 292 32.52 -10.64 15.39
N MET A 293 32.87 -11.42 14.38
CA MET A 293 34.22 -11.37 13.81
C MET A 293 34.51 -9.99 13.23
N TRP A 294 33.52 -9.33 12.62
CA TRP A 294 33.68 -7.99 12.07
C TRP A 294 33.88 -6.89 13.12
N GLN A 295 33.44 -7.06 14.37
CA GLN A 295 33.77 -6.12 15.44
C GLN A 295 35.27 -5.96 15.69
N THR A 296 36.10 -6.90 15.24
CA THR A 296 37.57 -6.75 15.29
C THR A 296 38.16 -6.16 14.01
N SER A 297 37.38 -6.07 12.94
CA SER A 297 37.83 -5.59 11.63
C SER A 297 37.95 -4.07 11.58
N ARG A 298 39.12 -3.58 11.16
CA ARG A 298 39.38 -2.13 10.96
C ARG A 298 38.43 -1.46 9.97
N TYR A 299 37.83 -2.22 9.06
CA TYR A 299 36.96 -1.72 8.01
C TYR A 299 35.48 -1.89 8.33
N PHE A 300 35.14 -2.29 9.55
CA PHE A 300 33.76 -2.32 10.01
C PHE A 300 33.50 -1.09 10.88
N PHE A 301 32.45 -0.34 10.55
CA PHE A 301 32.00 0.86 11.25
C PHE A 301 30.98 0.51 12.33
N GLY A 302 30.01 -0.36 12.02
CA GLY A 302 28.96 -0.76 12.95
C GLY A 302 27.79 -1.43 12.22
N PHE A 303 26.79 -1.85 12.99
CA PHE A 303 25.61 -2.54 12.49
C PHE A 303 24.33 -2.01 13.16
N LEU A 304 23.26 -1.92 12.37
CA LEU A 304 21.92 -1.66 12.85
C LEU A 304 20.96 -2.72 12.28
N GLY A 305 20.42 -3.56 13.15
CA GLY A 305 19.31 -4.47 12.81
C GLY A 305 17.99 -3.83 13.19
N ILE A 306 17.06 -3.71 12.25
CA ILE A 306 15.71 -3.17 12.49
C ILE A 306 14.70 -4.31 12.33
N GLY A 307 13.76 -4.45 13.27
CA GLY A 307 12.69 -5.44 13.14
C GLY A 307 11.62 -5.36 14.23
N SER A 308 10.77 -6.39 14.29
CA SER A 308 9.70 -6.54 15.29
C SER A 308 10.25 -6.89 16.69
N HIS A 309 9.35 -7.11 17.66
CA HIS A 309 9.73 -7.67 18.96
C HIS A 309 10.38 -9.07 18.84
N ASP A 310 10.18 -9.78 17.73
CA ASP A 310 10.77 -11.09 17.48
C ASP A 310 12.31 -11.01 17.37
N VAL A 311 12.86 -9.81 17.12
CA VAL A 311 14.31 -9.54 17.18
C VAL A 311 14.87 -9.73 18.58
N MET A 312 14.03 -9.69 19.62
CA MET A 312 14.40 -10.04 20.99
C MET A 312 14.38 -11.55 21.26
N GLU A 313 13.92 -12.39 20.32
CA GLU A 313 13.93 -13.87 20.40
C GLU A 313 15.17 -14.51 19.76
N ILE A 314 16.07 -13.72 19.16
CA ILE A 314 17.39 -14.19 18.73
C ILE A 314 18.11 -15.00 19.86
N PRO A 315 17.98 -14.68 21.17
CA PRO A 315 18.47 -15.51 22.27
C PRO A 315 17.98 -16.92 22.40
N SER A 316 16.70 -17.14 22.17
CA SER A 316 16.10 -18.44 22.40
C SER A 316 16.29 -19.37 21.19
N LYS A 317 16.47 -18.83 19.99
CA LYS A 317 16.52 -19.61 18.73
C LYS A 317 17.91 -20.05 18.29
N VAL A 318 18.99 -19.50 18.85
CA VAL A 318 20.37 -19.91 18.50
C VAL A 318 20.93 -20.89 19.55
N LYS A 319 21.08 -22.18 19.17
CA LYS A 319 21.64 -23.21 20.07
C LYS A 319 23.15 -22.99 20.29
N GLY A 320 23.51 -22.64 21.51
CA GLY A 320 24.90 -22.52 22.00
C GLY A 320 24.96 -21.51 23.14
N GLY A 321 25.21 -22.00 24.36
CA GLY A 321 25.07 -21.26 25.62
C GLY A 321 25.65 -19.83 25.61
N GLY A 322 24.76 -18.87 25.91
CA GLY A 322 25.02 -17.48 26.32
C GLY A 322 25.53 -16.51 25.24
N PRO A 323 24.65 -15.78 24.50
CA PRO A 323 25.14 -14.84 23.48
C PRO A 323 24.55 -13.40 23.31
N PHE A 324 23.79 -12.80 24.25
CA PHE A 324 23.06 -11.50 24.00
C PHE A 324 23.65 -10.21 24.55
N ASN A 325 24.88 -10.21 25.05
CA ASN A 325 25.56 -8.98 25.47
C ASN A 325 26.24 -8.22 24.31
N LEU A 326 25.96 -8.55 23.04
CA LEU A 326 26.68 -8.00 21.89
C LEU A 326 26.01 -6.80 21.24
N CYS A 327 24.68 -6.76 21.24
CA CYS A 327 23.92 -5.70 20.61
C CYS A 327 23.22 -4.86 21.66
N GLU A 328 23.41 -3.55 21.61
CA GLU A 328 22.61 -2.62 22.38
C GLU A 328 21.20 -2.54 21.76
N ALA A 329 20.18 -2.85 22.55
CA ALA A 329 18.81 -2.93 22.08
C ALA A 329 18.06 -1.63 22.39
N PHE A 330 17.48 -1.03 21.36
CA PHE A 330 16.74 0.22 21.39
C PHE A 330 15.28 -0.06 21.07
N GLN A 331 14.40 0.25 22.02
CA GLN A 331 12.96 0.16 21.82
C GLN A 331 12.45 1.50 21.27
N VAL A 332 11.61 1.44 20.24
CA VAL A 332 10.81 2.60 19.83
C VAL A 332 9.55 2.71 20.68
N GLU A 333 9.27 3.92 21.13
CA GLU A 333 8.10 4.27 21.93
C GLU A 333 7.07 5.03 21.09
N PRO A 334 5.77 4.97 21.43
CA PRO A 334 4.77 5.81 20.79
C PRO A 334 4.99 7.27 21.17
N PHE A 335 4.59 8.20 20.31
CA PHE A 335 4.56 9.60 20.66
C PHE A 335 3.60 9.86 21.82
N SER A 336 4.06 10.67 22.77
CA SER A 336 3.20 11.22 23.80
C SER A 336 2.21 12.23 23.19
N THR A 337 1.12 12.48 23.91
CA THR A 337 0.17 13.54 23.57
C THR A 337 0.86 14.89 23.42
N ASP A 338 1.87 15.17 24.25
CA ASP A 338 2.64 16.41 24.19
C ASP A 338 3.48 16.50 22.92
N GLN A 339 4.17 15.41 22.52
CA GLN A 339 4.94 15.36 21.27
C GLN A 339 4.05 15.53 20.03
N MET A 340 2.87 14.91 20.03
CA MET A 340 1.90 15.09 18.94
C MET A 340 1.34 16.51 18.89
N ASN A 341 1.09 17.13 20.05
CA ASN A 341 0.65 18.52 20.14
C ASN A 341 1.72 19.51 19.69
N GLU A 342 2.97 19.30 20.09
CA GLU A 342 4.11 20.09 19.64
C GLU A 342 4.25 20.04 18.12
N PHE A 343 4.10 18.85 17.52
CA PHE A 343 4.07 18.70 16.08
C PHE A 343 2.96 19.54 15.42
N PHE A 344 1.74 19.52 15.96
CA PHE A 344 0.65 20.36 15.44
C PHE A 344 0.96 21.86 15.56
N GLU A 345 1.60 22.30 16.65
CA GLU A 345 2.02 23.69 16.81
C GLU A 345 3.09 24.10 15.79
N GLN A 346 4.02 23.21 15.45
CA GLN A 346 5.04 23.45 14.40
C GLN A 346 4.40 23.68 13.02
N ILE A 347 3.35 22.93 12.68
CA ILE A 347 2.70 23.03 11.36
C ILE A 347 1.55 24.05 11.31
N LYS A 348 1.11 24.57 12.45
CA LYS A 348 -0.06 25.45 12.62
C LYS A 348 -0.05 26.71 11.74
N THR A 349 1.14 27.24 11.47
CA THR A 349 1.33 28.43 10.64
C THR A 349 0.91 28.20 9.18
N ARG A 350 0.96 26.96 8.71
CA ARG A 350 0.61 26.58 7.33
C ARG A 350 -0.70 25.80 7.25
N TYR A 351 -0.93 24.89 8.19
CA TYR A 351 -2.13 24.06 8.24
C TYR A 351 -2.83 24.29 9.56
N ARG A 352 -3.98 24.96 9.49
CA ARG A 352 -4.85 25.07 10.66
C ARG A 352 -5.62 23.76 10.78
N PHE A 353 -5.39 23.07 11.88
CA PHE A 353 -6.21 21.95 12.28
C PHE A 353 -7.17 22.43 13.37
N GLY A 354 -8.46 22.10 13.22
CA GLY A 354 -9.43 22.28 14.30
C GLY A 354 -9.04 21.42 15.50
N ASP A 355 -9.23 21.93 16.72
CA ASP A 355 -8.84 21.22 17.95
C ASP A 355 -9.51 19.83 18.04
N SER A 356 -10.77 19.72 17.58
CA SER A 356 -11.52 18.47 17.56
C SER A 356 -10.93 17.43 16.58
N VAL A 357 -10.39 17.86 15.44
CA VAL A 357 -9.70 16.98 14.46
C VAL A 357 -8.30 16.63 14.92
N ARG A 358 -7.56 17.56 15.54
CA ARG A 358 -6.26 17.24 16.18
C ARG A 358 -6.44 16.11 17.17
N GLN A 359 -7.42 16.27 18.06
CA GLN A 359 -7.74 15.28 19.08
C GLN A 359 -8.11 13.93 18.47
N ALA A 360 -8.97 13.93 17.44
CA ALA A 360 -9.32 12.70 16.72
C ALA A 360 -8.07 12.02 16.15
N ILE A 361 -7.23 12.75 15.41
CA ILE A 361 -6.01 12.19 14.80
C ILE A 361 -5.06 11.62 15.86
N MET A 362 -4.87 12.32 16.98
CA MET A 362 -4.04 11.83 18.09
C MET A 362 -4.60 10.52 18.67
N GLU A 363 -5.90 10.47 18.94
CA GLU A 363 -6.60 9.28 19.45
C GLU A 363 -6.53 8.10 18.47
N TYR A 364 -6.88 8.30 17.18
CA TYR A 364 -6.82 7.24 16.16
C TYR A 364 -5.40 6.75 15.88
N SER A 365 -4.41 7.61 16.03
CA SER A 365 -3.02 7.20 15.85
C SER A 365 -2.48 6.39 17.02
N ALA A 366 -3.10 6.48 18.20
CA ALA A 366 -2.59 5.93 19.46
C ALA A 366 -1.10 6.27 19.72
N GLY A 367 -0.65 7.43 19.23
CA GLY A 367 0.75 7.84 19.30
C GLY A 367 1.69 7.13 18.32
N ALA A 368 1.23 6.21 17.48
CA ALA A 368 2.08 5.55 16.48
C ALA A 368 2.53 6.56 15.40
N PRO A 369 3.82 6.93 15.30
CA PRO A 369 4.30 8.00 14.43
C PRO A 369 3.92 7.84 12.95
N GLY A 370 3.99 6.61 12.42
CA GLY A 370 3.65 6.33 11.02
C GLY A 370 2.16 6.48 10.72
N VAL A 371 1.30 6.13 11.68
CA VAL A 371 -0.15 6.30 11.59
C VAL A 371 -0.50 7.78 11.74
N PHE A 372 0.03 8.42 12.78
CA PHE A 372 -0.13 9.83 13.07
C PHE A 372 0.21 10.69 11.86
N GLY A 373 1.42 10.55 11.32
CA GLY A 373 1.86 11.31 10.14
C GLY A 373 1.01 11.03 8.89
N SER A 374 0.53 9.80 8.71
CA SER A 374 -0.36 9.44 7.61
C SER A 374 -1.73 10.11 7.73
N LEU A 375 -2.32 10.12 8.92
CA LEU A 375 -3.61 10.75 9.19
C LEU A 375 -3.56 12.27 9.04
N VAL A 376 -2.51 12.91 9.58
CA VAL A 376 -2.25 14.35 9.38
C VAL A 376 -2.17 14.65 7.89
N ARG A 377 -1.31 13.95 7.16
CA ARG A 377 -1.11 14.17 5.72
C ARG A 377 -2.40 13.98 4.94
N TYR A 378 -3.11 12.89 5.21
CA TYR A 378 -4.33 12.58 4.50
C TYR A 378 -5.41 13.64 4.70
N SER A 379 -5.48 14.20 5.90
CA SER A 379 -6.36 15.31 6.24
C SER A 379 -5.99 16.59 5.50
N ILE A 380 -4.70 16.88 5.33
CA ILE A 380 -4.21 18.04 4.57
C ILE A 380 -4.51 17.89 3.09
N ASP A 381 -4.10 16.76 2.51
CA ASP A 381 -4.22 16.49 1.07
C ASP A 381 -5.69 16.51 0.61
N SER A 382 -6.62 16.23 1.54
CA SER A 382 -8.06 16.21 1.26
C SER A 382 -8.80 17.47 1.71
N HIS A 383 -8.07 18.48 2.20
CA HIS A 383 -8.60 19.73 2.73
C HIS A 383 -9.60 19.55 3.90
N LYS A 384 -9.34 18.58 4.79
CA LYS A 384 -10.21 18.20 5.91
C LYS A 384 -9.69 18.66 7.28
N CYS A 385 -8.60 19.42 7.32
CA CYS A 385 -7.98 19.89 8.58
C CYS A 385 -8.90 20.75 9.46
N ASN A 386 -9.82 21.52 8.85
CA ASN A 386 -10.67 22.48 9.55
C ASN A 386 -12.08 21.97 9.85
N GLN A 387 -12.36 20.68 9.62
CA GLN A 387 -13.67 20.13 9.90
C GLN A 387 -13.90 19.89 11.39
N GLU A 388 -15.14 19.62 11.76
CA GLU A 388 -15.43 19.06 13.07
C GLU A 388 -15.15 17.57 13.11
N ARG A 389 -14.80 17.05 14.29
CA ARG A 389 -14.45 15.64 14.51
C ARG A 389 -15.42 14.66 13.84
N HIS A 390 -16.72 14.86 14.00
CA HIS A 390 -17.74 13.95 13.45
C HIS A 390 -17.74 13.93 11.91
N GLU A 391 -17.55 15.07 11.25
CA GLU A 391 -17.47 15.16 9.79
C GLU A 391 -16.17 14.53 9.27
N TRP A 392 -15.06 14.78 9.97
CA TRP A 392 -13.76 14.21 9.64
C TRP A 392 -13.76 12.69 9.81
N GLU A 393 -14.33 12.18 10.91
CA GLU A 393 -14.48 10.75 11.15
C GLU A 393 -15.40 10.10 10.12
N HIS A 394 -16.52 10.74 9.78
CA HIS A 394 -17.43 10.25 8.74
C HIS A 394 -16.72 10.15 7.39
N TRP A 395 -16.01 11.21 6.99
CA TRP A 395 -15.22 11.22 5.75
C TRP A 395 -14.12 10.14 5.75
N PHE A 396 -13.35 10.04 6.85
CA PHE A 396 -12.22 9.12 6.96
C PHE A 396 -12.66 7.65 7.01
N LYS A 397 -13.64 7.32 7.87
CA LYS A 397 -14.12 5.95 8.10
C LYS A 397 -14.99 5.42 6.96
N ILE A 398 -15.84 6.26 6.36
CA ILE A 398 -16.93 5.78 5.51
C ILE A 398 -16.65 6.08 4.03
N GLN A 399 -16.25 7.32 3.71
CA GLN A 399 -16.17 7.74 2.30
C GLN A 399 -14.88 7.32 1.62
N HIS A 400 -13.78 7.21 2.38
CA HIS A 400 -12.45 7.04 1.78
C HIS A 400 -11.63 5.88 2.32
N PHE A 401 -12.09 5.18 3.36
CA PHE A 401 -11.44 3.98 3.87
C PHE A 401 -11.25 2.91 2.78
N SER A 402 -12.28 2.70 1.95
CA SER A 402 -12.22 1.77 0.81
C SER A 402 -11.26 2.24 -0.31
N PHE A 403 -11.08 3.55 -0.47
CA PHE A 403 -10.19 4.16 -1.48
C PHE A 403 -8.73 4.19 -1.00
N TYR A 404 -8.52 4.46 0.29
CA TYR A 404 -7.25 4.32 1.01
C TYR A 404 -6.71 2.89 0.89
N LEU A 405 -7.58 1.88 1.03
CA LEU A 405 -7.25 0.47 0.81
C LEU A 405 -7.03 0.10 -0.67
N LYS A 406 -7.67 0.80 -1.62
CA LYS A 406 -7.54 0.54 -3.07
C LYS A 406 -6.26 1.13 -3.69
N ILE A 407 -5.84 2.33 -3.29
CA ILE A 407 -4.71 3.06 -3.94
C ILE A 407 -3.32 2.65 -3.43
N ARG A 408 -3.18 2.19 -2.18
CA ARG A 408 -1.86 1.85 -1.59
C ARG A 408 -1.47 0.37 -1.69
N ARG A 409 -1.92 -0.29 -2.77
CA ARG A 409 -1.89 -1.74 -3.02
C ARG A 409 -0.49 -2.41 -3.14
N TRP A 410 0.64 -1.71 -2.99
CA TRP A 410 1.97 -2.30 -3.24
C TRP A 410 3.01 -2.18 -2.11
N THR A 411 2.72 -1.51 -1.00
CA THR A 411 3.65 -1.46 0.15
C THR A 411 3.06 -1.75 1.53
N PHE A 412 1.74 -1.85 1.70
CA PHE A 412 1.16 -2.02 3.04
C PHE A 412 -0.08 -2.91 3.06
N LYS A 413 0.13 -4.23 3.12
CA LYS A 413 -0.89 -5.18 3.62
C LYS A 413 -1.21 -4.93 5.12
N ARG A 414 -0.27 -4.31 5.86
CA ARG A 414 -0.30 -3.97 7.30
C ARG A 414 -1.23 -2.80 7.72
N GLN A 415 -1.70 -1.95 6.80
CA GLN A 415 -2.63 -0.85 7.13
C GLN A 415 -4.09 -1.30 7.17
N GLN A 416 -4.40 -2.44 6.54
CA GLN A 416 -5.73 -3.07 6.60
C GLN A 416 -6.00 -3.63 8.01
N ASP A 417 -5.00 -4.22 8.67
CA ASP A 417 -5.12 -4.76 10.04
C ASP A 417 -5.33 -3.66 11.10
N LEU A 418 -4.65 -2.51 10.98
CA LEU A 418 -4.75 -1.39 11.93
C LEU A 418 -6.10 -0.64 11.84
N CYS A 419 -6.65 -0.63 10.63
CA CYS A 419 -8.00 -0.20 10.31
C CYS A 419 -9.08 -1.14 10.91
N LEU A 420 -8.76 -2.43 11.07
CA LEU A 420 -9.59 -3.42 11.77
C LEU A 420 -9.43 -3.35 13.29
N GLU A 421 -8.27 -2.89 13.82
CA GLU A 421 -8.07 -2.62 15.25
C GLU A 421 -8.71 -1.30 15.72
N ALA A 422 -8.88 -0.32 14.83
CA ALA A 422 -9.56 0.96 15.09
C ALA A 422 -11.10 0.88 15.01
N LEU A 423 -11.67 -0.32 14.89
CA LEU A 423 -13.12 -0.53 14.93
C LEU A 423 -13.67 -0.20 16.34
N PRO A 424 -14.93 0.27 16.43
CA PRO A 424 -15.54 0.59 17.72
C PRO A 424 -15.48 -0.62 18.66
N VAL A 425 -14.94 -0.42 19.87
CA VAL A 425 -15.02 -1.42 20.94
C VAL A 425 -16.46 -1.46 21.41
N ARG A 426 -17.08 -2.65 21.40
CA ARG A 426 -18.46 -2.86 21.85
C ARG A 426 -18.44 -3.61 23.17
N GLU A 427 -19.22 -3.16 24.14
CA GLU A 427 -19.42 -3.91 25.38
C GLU A 427 -20.34 -5.10 25.09
N VAL A 428 -19.73 -6.24 24.78
CA VAL A 428 -20.43 -7.50 24.52
C VAL A 428 -20.32 -8.39 25.75
N SER A 429 -21.45 -8.85 26.30
CA SER A 429 -21.46 -9.90 27.33
C SER A 429 -21.11 -11.25 26.72
N VAL A 430 -20.41 -12.14 27.44
CA VAL A 430 -20.03 -13.48 26.96
C VAL A 430 -21.24 -14.21 26.36
N VAL A 431 -21.22 -14.44 25.04
CA VAL A 431 -22.28 -15.18 24.35
C VAL A 431 -21.81 -16.60 24.08
N ALA A 432 -22.57 -17.58 24.55
CA ALA A 432 -22.19 -18.99 24.62
C ALA A 432 -22.16 -19.74 23.27
N THR A 433 -22.27 -19.07 22.11
CA THR A 433 -22.75 -19.70 20.86
C THR A 433 -21.89 -19.44 19.61
N ALA A 434 -20.58 -19.18 19.74
CA ALA A 434 -19.68 -18.94 18.60
C ALA A 434 -19.53 -20.12 17.60
N ASP A 435 -20.13 -21.28 17.90
CA ASP A 435 -20.03 -22.51 17.10
C ASP A 435 -21.16 -22.67 16.07
N ASP A 436 -22.28 -21.93 16.20
CA ASP A 436 -23.37 -21.93 15.20
C ASP A 436 -23.31 -20.63 14.36
N PRO A 437 -23.02 -20.72 13.04
CA PRO A 437 -22.98 -19.56 12.16
C PRO A 437 -24.27 -18.73 12.12
N LEU A 438 -25.44 -19.36 12.22
CA LEU A 438 -26.69 -18.61 12.14
C LEU A 438 -26.96 -17.87 13.46
N GLU A 439 -26.68 -18.53 14.58
CA GLU A 439 -26.78 -17.93 15.91
C GLU A 439 -25.78 -16.79 16.08
N LEU A 440 -24.52 -16.98 15.67
CA LEU A 440 -23.49 -15.96 15.70
C LEU A 440 -23.89 -14.74 14.87
N PHE A 441 -24.45 -14.96 13.68
CA PHE A 441 -24.94 -13.88 12.83
C PHE A 441 -26.09 -13.12 13.50
N ALA A 442 -27.09 -13.82 14.04
CA ALA A 442 -28.21 -13.21 14.74
C ALA A 442 -27.77 -12.39 15.95
N VAL A 443 -26.89 -12.95 16.79
CA VAL A 443 -26.32 -12.25 17.96
C VAL A 443 -25.50 -11.03 17.51
N SER A 444 -24.73 -11.15 16.42
CA SER A 444 -23.94 -10.01 15.93
C SER A 444 -24.80 -8.81 15.53
N LEU A 445 -26.03 -9.04 15.04
CA LEU A 445 -26.98 -7.97 14.73
C LEU A 445 -27.49 -7.25 15.98
N GLU A 446 -27.50 -7.88 17.16
CA GLU A 446 -27.86 -7.22 18.43
C GLU A 446 -26.88 -6.11 18.79
N PHE A 447 -25.62 -6.21 18.35
CA PHE A 447 -24.57 -5.26 18.70
C PHE A 447 -24.30 -4.24 17.59
N VAL A 448 -25.04 -4.28 16.48
CA VAL A 448 -24.94 -3.30 15.39
C VAL A 448 -25.41 -1.94 15.87
N ASP A 449 -24.68 -0.86 15.52
CA ASP A 449 -25.06 0.51 15.87
C ASP A 449 -26.07 1.08 14.84
N PRO A 450 -27.34 1.28 15.21
CA PRO A 450 -28.35 1.81 14.32
C PRO A 450 -28.04 3.22 13.81
N GLU A 451 -27.35 4.04 14.60
CA GLU A 451 -27.03 5.43 14.24
C GLU A 451 -26.03 5.49 13.09
N THR A 452 -25.01 4.63 13.14
CA THR A 452 -24.01 4.49 12.08
C THR A 452 -24.66 4.08 10.76
N ILE A 453 -25.63 3.17 10.78
CA ILE A 453 -26.35 2.73 9.58
C ILE A 453 -27.32 3.82 9.08
N ARG A 454 -28.06 4.45 10.00
CA ARG A 454 -29.11 5.44 9.69
C ARG A 454 -28.54 6.73 9.12
N HIS A 455 -27.38 7.18 9.61
CA HIS A 455 -26.72 8.38 9.07
C HIS A 455 -26.43 8.22 7.57
N ILE A 456 -26.06 7.02 7.14
CA ILE A 456 -25.76 6.68 5.74
C ILE A 456 -27.04 6.42 4.93
N TYR A 457 -28.08 5.86 5.56
CA TYR A 457 -29.39 5.64 4.95
C TYR A 457 -30.12 6.95 4.61
N ARG A 458 -29.91 8.04 5.36
CA ARG A 458 -30.53 9.34 5.05
C ARG A 458 -30.05 9.97 3.74
N GLU A 459 -28.89 9.55 3.21
CA GLU A 459 -28.33 10.06 1.94
C GLU A 459 -28.58 9.15 0.73
N LYS A 460 -29.11 7.92 0.92
CA LYS A 460 -29.27 6.89 -0.15
C LYS A 460 -30.58 6.11 -0.02
N LEU A 461 -31.09 5.55 -1.12
CA LEU A 461 -32.32 4.72 -1.15
C LEU A 461 -32.21 3.39 -0.35
N ALA A 462 -31.00 2.93 -0.05
CA ALA A 462 -30.71 1.77 0.82
C ALA A 462 -29.28 1.89 1.39
N PRO A 463 -28.98 1.33 2.58
CA PRO A 463 -27.61 1.27 3.10
C PRO A 463 -26.77 0.36 2.22
N CYS A 464 -25.51 0.73 1.97
CA CYS A 464 -24.62 -0.06 1.12
C CYS A 464 -24.04 -1.27 1.85
N GLU A 465 -23.78 -2.36 1.12
CA GLU A 465 -23.29 -3.66 1.63
C GLU A 465 -22.08 -3.50 2.56
N SER A 466 -21.16 -2.58 2.22
CA SER A 466 -19.95 -2.32 3.02
C SER A 466 -20.23 -1.81 4.43
N VAL A 467 -21.37 -1.16 4.67
CA VAL A 467 -21.75 -0.65 6.00
C VAL A 467 -22.22 -1.78 6.87
N PHE A 468 -23.11 -2.63 6.36
CA PHE A 468 -23.52 -3.85 7.06
C PHE A 468 -22.33 -4.77 7.32
N GLN A 469 -21.44 -4.92 6.34
CA GLN A 469 -20.20 -5.69 6.50
C GLN A 469 -19.34 -5.16 7.65
N PHE A 470 -19.12 -3.84 7.67
CA PHE A 470 -18.31 -3.19 8.70
C PHE A 470 -18.90 -3.41 10.10
N GLU A 471 -20.20 -3.18 10.25
CA GLU A 471 -20.92 -3.30 11.51
C GLU A 471 -20.99 -4.75 12.02
N LEU A 472 -21.23 -5.71 11.12
CA LEU A 472 -21.25 -7.13 11.44
C LEU A 472 -19.86 -7.63 11.81
N TYR A 473 -18.83 -7.27 11.05
CA TYR A 473 -17.46 -7.69 11.33
C TYR A 473 -16.99 -7.18 12.70
N ALA A 474 -17.27 -5.91 13.02
CA ALA A 474 -16.96 -5.34 14.34
C ALA A 474 -17.66 -6.12 15.46
N SER A 475 -18.94 -6.43 15.30
CA SER A 475 -19.73 -7.20 16.28
C SER A 475 -19.19 -8.61 16.48
N ILE A 476 -18.95 -9.35 15.39
CA ILE A 476 -18.44 -10.73 15.43
C ILE A 476 -17.06 -10.77 16.10
N ARG A 477 -16.19 -9.82 15.79
CA ARG A 477 -14.86 -9.73 16.40
C ARG A 477 -14.93 -9.54 17.92
N GLU A 478 -15.79 -8.63 18.40
CA GLU A 478 -15.94 -8.39 19.85
C GLU A 478 -16.61 -9.58 20.56
N ILE A 479 -17.55 -10.28 19.91
CA ILE A 479 -18.10 -11.56 20.42
C ILE A 479 -16.99 -12.60 20.59
N PHE A 480 -16.11 -12.76 19.59
CA PHE A 480 -15.00 -13.72 19.66
C PHE A 480 -14.03 -13.37 20.78
N LYS A 481 -13.71 -12.08 20.93
CA LYS A 481 -12.86 -11.58 22.01
C LYS A 481 -13.48 -11.82 23.39
N ALA A 482 -14.77 -11.56 23.56
CA ALA A 482 -15.50 -11.83 24.82
C ALA A 482 -15.53 -13.33 25.17
N SER A 483 -15.56 -14.19 24.14
CA SER A 483 -15.55 -15.66 24.29
C SER A 483 -14.15 -16.28 24.34
N ASN A 484 -13.08 -15.48 24.46
CA ASN A 484 -11.67 -15.92 24.44
C ASN A 484 -11.27 -16.72 23.19
N ILE A 485 -11.95 -16.49 22.06
CA ILE A 485 -11.61 -17.09 20.77
C ILE A 485 -10.67 -16.13 20.02
N PRO A 486 -9.54 -16.60 19.46
CA PRO A 486 -8.62 -15.75 18.73
C PRO A 486 -9.30 -15.00 17.57
N SER A 487 -9.14 -13.67 17.51
CA SER A 487 -9.73 -12.84 16.45
C SER A 487 -9.11 -13.09 15.07
N GLU A 488 -7.94 -13.73 15.01
CA GLU A 488 -7.32 -14.23 13.77
C GLU A 488 -8.18 -15.27 13.03
N ASN A 489 -9.15 -15.88 13.75
CA ASN A 489 -10.12 -16.78 13.16
C ASN A 489 -11.23 -16.05 12.39
N VAL A 490 -11.32 -14.71 12.44
CA VAL A 490 -12.33 -13.90 11.75
C VAL A 490 -11.65 -12.99 10.73
N LEU A 491 -11.82 -13.30 9.45
CA LEU A 491 -11.22 -12.55 8.34
C LEU A 491 -12.26 -11.65 7.69
N ALA A 492 -11.98 -10.34 7.65
CA ALA A 492 -12.69 -9.39 6.79
C ALA A 492 -12.10 -9.47 5.37
N GLU A 493 -12.96 -9.64 4.37
CA GLU A 493 -12.59 -9.65 2.95
C GLU A 493 -11.48 -10.65 2.55
N ALA A 494 -11.84 -11.91 2.33
CA ALA A 494 -10.90 -12.87 1.74
C ALA A 494 -10.88 -12.75 0.21
N ARG A 495 -9.69 -12.63 -0.37
CA ARG A 495 -9.49 -12.56 -1.83
C ARG A 495 -8.55 -13.63 -2.34
N HIS A 496 -8.93 -14.28 -3.44
CA HIS A 496 -8.06 -15.20 -4.16
C HIS A 496 -7.20 -14.44 -5.17
N TYR A 497 -5.88 -14.69 -5.15
CA TYR A 497 -4.84 -13.89 -5.82
C TYR A 497 -4.93 -13.82 -7.35
N LYS A 498 -5.76 -14.65 -7.99
CA LYS A 498 -5.82 -14.81 -9.46
C LYS A 498 -7.12 -14.36 -10.13
N GLN A 499 -8.23 -14.19 -9.39
CA GLN A 499 -9.56 -14.05 -10.01
C GLN A 499 -10.36 -12.81 -9.56
N ASN A 500 -9.78 -11.93 -8.74
CA ASN A 500 -10.41 -10.67 -8.28
C ASN A 500 -11.80 -10.85 -7.62
N GLN A 501 -12.15 -12.08 -7.20
CA GLN A 501 -13.33 -12.39 -6.40
C GLN A 501 -13.03 -12.14 -4.91
N ARG A 502 -14.03 -11.60 -4.23
CA ARG A 502 -14.02 -11.15 -2.83
C ARG A 502 -15.17 -11.87 -2.12
N LEU A 503 -14.90 -12.37 -0.92
CA LEU A 503 -15.94 -12.77 0.03
C LEU A 503 -15.90 -11.86 1.25
N ASP A 504 -17.05 -11.41 1.74
CA ASP A 504 -17.13 -10.35 2.74
C ASP A 504 -16.64 -10.74 4.15
N ILE A 505 -17.05 -11.89 4.68
CA ILE A 505 -16.61 -12.37 6.01
C ILE A 505 -16.32 -13.86 5.97
N ILE A 506 -15.15 -14.28 6.49
CA ILE A 506 -14.79 -15.69 6.70
C ILE A 506 -14.49 -15.94 8.17
N ILE A 507 -14.99 -17.06 8.68
CA ILE A 507 -14.69 -17.54 10.02
C ILE A 507 -14.08 -18.94 9.94
N ASN A 508 -12.92 -19.09 10.56
CA ASN A 508 -12.13 -20.32 10.63
C ASN A 508 -12.05 -20.80 12.09
N ASN A 509 -13.11 -21.42 12.59
CA ASN A 509 -13.17 -21.96 13.96
C ASN A 509 -13.55 -23.46 13.94
N GLY A 510 -12.61 -24.32 13.50
CA GLY A 510 -12.82 -25.76 13.35
C GLY A 510 -13.64 -26.18 12.12
N VAL A 511 -14.59 -25.35 11.68
CA VAL A 511 -15.31 -25.46 10.40
C VAL A 511 -15.24 -24.11 9.70
N ASN A 512 -14.85 -24.09 8.41
CA ASN A 512 -14.77 -22.85 7.64
C ASN A 512 -16.16 -22.47 7.14
N TYR A 513 -16.68 -21.32 7.58
CA TYR A 513 -17.94 -20.77 7.06
C TYR A 513 -17.79 -19.30 6.69
N GLY A 514 -18.64 -18.83 5.78
CA GLY A 514 -18.55 -17.47 5.25
C GLY A 514 -19.90 -16.82 5.01
N TYR A 515 -19.91 -15.48 5.07
CA TYR A 515 -21.05 -14.64 4.74
C TYR A 515 -20.71 -13.77 3.53
N GLU A 516 -21.58 -13.80 2.54
CA GLU A 516 -21.61 -12.89 1.40
C GLU A 516 -22.80 -11.94 1.61
N LEU A 517 -22.56 -10.63 1.65
CA LEU A 517 -23.61 -9.67 1.98
C LEU A 517 -24.09 -8.96 0.72
N LYS A 518 -25.40 -8.95 0.51
CA LYS A 518 -26.05 -8.16 -0.54
C LYS A 518 -27.08 -7.21 0.06
N SER A 519 -27.27 -6.09 -0.62
CA SER A 519 -28.30 -5.12 -0.25
C SER A 519 -29.36 -5.06 -1.34
N ASN A 520 -30.61 -5.13 -0.92
CA ASN A 520 -31.78 -4.85 -1.74
C ASN A 520 -31.90 -5.70 -3.03
N GLN A 521 -31.57 -6.99 -2.97
CA GLN A 521 -31.85 -7.92 -4.07
C GLN A 521 -33.32 -8.36 -3.97
N LEU A 522 -34.17 -7.96 -4.91
CA LEU A 522 -35.63 -8.09 -4.79
C LEU A 522 -36.21 -9.16 -5.73
N THR A 523 -35.44 -9.56 -6.74
CA THR A 523 -35.89 -10.49 -7.78
C THR A 523 -35.16 -11.82 -7.71
N GLU A 524 -35.79 -12.88 -8.23
CA GLU A 524 -35.15 -14.21 -8.32
C GLU A 524 -33.85 -14.18 -9.15
N THR A 525 -33.82 -13.36 -10.21
CA THR A 525 -32.65 -13.28 -11.11
C THR A 525 -31.46 -12.64 -10.42
N GLU A 526 -31.67 -11.57 -9.67
CA GLU A 526 -30.67 -10.90 -8.84
C GLU A 526 -30.12 -11.83 -7.77
N ILE A 527 -31.02 -12.52 -7.06
CA ILE A 527 -30.65 -13.46 -6.01
C ILE A 527 -29.89 -14.66 -6.60
N SER A 528 -30.32 -15.21 -7.73
CA SER A 528 -29.62 -16.31 -8.41
C SER A 528 -28.20 -15.92 -8.84
N ALA A 529 -28.01 -14.70 -9.33
CA ALA A 529 -26.68 -14.18 -9.67
C ALA A 529 -25.78 -14.03 -8.42
N ALA A 530 -26.33 -13.52 -7.32
CA ALA A 530 -25.62 -13.39 -6.05
C ALA A 530 -25.28 -14.75 -5.42
N VAL A 531 -26.19 -15.72 -5.49
CA VAL A 531 -25.94 -17.10 -5.02
C VAL A 531 -24.83 -17.76 -5.83
N LYS A 532 -24.81 -17.55 -7.15
CA LYS A 532 -23.72 -18.03 -8.00
C LYS A 532 -22.38 -17.44 -7.57
N GLU A 533 -22.31 -16.13 -7.32
CA GLU A 533 -21.08 -15.46 -6.86
C GLU A 533 -20.61 -16.00 -5.50
N ALA A 534 -21.55 -16.22 -4.56
CA ALA A 534 -21.26 -16.82 -3.27
C ALA A 534 -20.76 -18.27 -3.39
N ASP A 535 -21.35 -19.09 -4.27
CA ASP A 535 -20.91 -20.47 -4.50
C ASP A 535 -19.52 -20.53 -5.18
N ASP A 536 -19.28 -19.67 -6.17
CA ASP A 536 -17.97 -19.55 -6.83
C ASP A 536 -16.88 -19.24 -5.77
N SER A 537 -17.17 -18.31 -4.84
CA SER A 537 -16.27 -17.96 -3.72
C SER A 537 -16.12 -19.10 -2.71
N ARG A 538 -17.21 -19.82 -2.41
CA ARG A 538 -17.22 -20.98 -1.50
C ARG A 538 -16.27 -22.08 -2.00
N GLN A 539 -16.38 -22.43 -3.28
CA GLN A 539 -15.54 -23.45 -3.90
C GLN A 539 -14.07 -23.03 -3.94
N LEU A 540 -13.81 -21.76 -4.29
CA LEU A 540 -12.46 -21.23 -4.43
C LEU A 540 -11.69 -21.15 -3.12
N LEU A 541 -12.38 -20.84 -2.02
CA LEU A 541 -11.79 -20.61 -0.69
C LEU A 541 -11.92 -21.82 0.25
N GLY A 542 -12.50 -22.94 -0.22
CA GLY A 542 -12.65 -24.15 0.58
C GLY A 542 -13.60 -23.99 1.76
N ILE A 543 -14.67 -23.21 1.58
CA ILE A 543 -15.65 -22.90 2.63
C ILE A 543 -16.67 -24.04 2.71
N SER A 544 -16.88 -24.55 3.92
CA SER A 544 -17.76 -25.69 4.20
C SER A 544 -19.24 -25.29 4.31
N LYS A 545 -19.53 -24.09 4.85
CA LYS A 545 -20.91 -23.54 4.91
C LYS A 545 -20.90 -22.10 4.41
N MET A 546 -21.70 -21.80 3.38
CA MET A 546 -21.80 -20.45 2.82
C MET A 546 -23.20 -19.88 3.06
N PHE A 547 -23.26 -18.62 3.47
CA PHE A 547 -24.49 -17.88 3.68
C PHE A 547 -24.52 -16.64 2.80
N LEU A 548 -25.52 -16.54 1.94
CA LEU A 548 -25.87 -15.29 1.25
C LEU A 548 -26.86 -14.53 2.13
N VAL A 549 -26.46 -13.37 2.63
CA VAL A 549 -27.29 -12.52 3.48
C VAL A 549 -27.77 -11.34 2.66
N ASN A 550 -29.08 -11.26 2.43
CA ASN A 550 -29.71 -10.19 1.68
C ASN A 550 -30.45 -9.23 2.63
N PHE A 551 -29.92 -8.02 2.79
CA PHE A 551 -30.53 -6.97 3.60
C PHE A 551 -31.61 -6.23 2.80
N VAL A 552 -32.84 -6.21 3.32
CA VAL A 552 -34.02 -5.66 2.65
C VAL A 552 -34.74 -4.67 3.57
N PRO A 553 -34.97 -3.42 3.16
CA PRO A 553 -35.82 -2.50 3.91
C PRO A 553 -37.22 -3.09 4.09
N ARG A 554 -37.85 -2.94 5.26
CA ARG A 554 -39.24 -3.40 5.52
C ARG A 554 -40.28 -2.74 4.60
N SER A 555 -39.95 -1.59 4.03
CA SER A 555 -40.76 -0.91 3.02
C SER A 555 -40.78 -1.63 1.67
N HIS A 556 -39.85 -2.56 1.44
CA HIS A 556 -39.74 -3.34 0.21
C HIS A 556 -40.32 -4.75 0.38
N SER A 557 -40.86 -5.29 -0.72
CA SER A 557 -41.44 -6.64 -0.77
C SER A 557 -40.62 -7.51 -1.72
N LEU A 558 -40.29 -8.72 -1.28
CA LEU A 558 -39.72 -9.77 -2.12
C LEU A 558 -40.83 -10.46 -2.93
N GLN A 559 -40.49 -11.01 -4.11
CA GLN A 559 -41.47 -11.80 -4.89
C GLN A 559 -41.80 -13.13 -4.18
N HIS A 560 -40.84 -13.67 -3.43
CA HIS A 560 -40.99 -14.86 -2.60
C HIS A 560 -40.48 -14.59 -1.18
N PRO A 561 -41.13 -15.17 -0.15
CA PRO A 561 -40.76 -14.92 1.25
C PRO A 561 -39.35 -15.44 1.59
N VAL A 562 -38.96 -16.58 1.02
CA VAL A 562 -37.58 -17.08 1.03
C VAL A 562 -37.28 -17.69 -0.33
N TYR A 563 -36.13 -17.36 -0.90
CA TYR A 563 -35.67 -17.96 -2.15
C TYR A 563 -34.86 -19.23 -1.87
N THR A 564 -35.04 -20.24 -2.72
CA THR A 564 -34.22 -21.44 -2.76
C THR A 564 -33.71 -21.64 -4.18
N ILE A 565 -32.39 -21.74 -4.34
CA ILE A 565 -31.77 -21.91 -5.66
C ILE A 565 -31.15 -23.31 -5.71
N GLU A 566 -31.92 -24.29 -6.19
CA GLU A 566 -31.52 -25.70 -6.25
C GLU A 566 -30.19 -25.94 -6.96
N LYS A 567 -29.84 -25.06 -7.91
CA LYS A 567 -28.60 -25.12 -8.68
C LYS A 567 -27.33 -25.00 -7.82
N TYR A 568 -27.43 -24.39 -6.63
CA TYR A 568 -26.30 -24.10 -5.74
C TYR A 568 -26.61 -24.53 -4.29
N PRO A 569 -26.72 -25.84 -4.01
CA PRO A 569 -27.16 -26.34 -2.70
C PRO A 569 -26.17 -26.08 -1.56
N GLY A 570 -24.95 -25.63 -1.89
CA GLY A 570 -23.92 -25.28 -0.90
C GLY A 570 -24.06 -23.89 -0.28
N VAL A 571 -25.03 -23.09 -0.74
CA VAL A 571 -25.28 -21.71 -0.28
C VAL A 571 -26.66 -21.63 0.35
N LYS A 572 -26.73 -21.21 1.62
CA LYS A 572 -27.98 -20.90 2.31
C LYS A 572 -28.31 -19.41 2.16
N ILE A 573 -29.57 -19.09 1.88
CA ILE A 573 -30.04 -17.72 1.71
C ILE A 573 -30.73 -17.26 2.99
N ILE A 574 -30.35 -16.08 3.48
CA ILE A 574 -30.96 -15.43 4.63
C ILE A 574 -31.45 -14.05 4.19
N HIS A 575 -32.73 -13.77 4.35
CA HIS A 575 -33.29 -12.44 4.17
C HIS A 575 -33.35 -11.72 5.50
N VAL A 576 -32.82 -10.50 5.56
CA VAL A 576 -32.78 -9.69 6.78
C VAL A 576 -33.59 -8.42 6.55
N PHE A 577 -34.77 -8.35 7.15
CA PHE A 577 -35.66 -7.20 7.03
C PHE A 577 -35.41 -6.19 8.15
N PHE A 578 -35.22 -4.92 7.80
CA PHE A 578 -34.95 -3.85 8.78
C PHE A 578 -35.83 -2.61 8.55
N PRO A 579 -36.28 -1.92 9.61
CA PRO A 579 -36.98 -0.64 9.51
C PRO A 579 -36.00 0.51 9.22
N ASP A 580 -36.52 1.69 8.88
CA ASP A 580 -35.70 2.91 8.66
C ASP A 580 -34.88 3.32 9.89
N THR A 581 -35.26 2.87 11.08
CA THR A 581 -34.57 3.09 12.34
C THR A 581 -33.35 2.18 12.53
N CYS A 582 -33.25 1.07 11.79
CA CYS A 582 -32.18 0.07 11.86
C CYS A 582 -31.92 -0.50 13.28
N ASP A 583 -32.91 -0.43 14.16
CA ASP A 583 -32.87 -0.88 15.56
C ASP A 583 -33.46 -2.28 15.76
N GLU A 584 -34.04 -2.87 14.72
CA GLU A 584 -34.66 -4.20 14.74
C GLU A 584 -34.44 -4.92 13.40
N TYR A 585 -34.04 -6.17 13.44
CA TYR A 585 -33.79 -7.01 12.26
C TYR A 585 -34.63 -8.28 12.33
N THR A 586 -35.37 -8.59 11.26
CA THR A 586 -36.13 -9.83 11.13
C THR A 586 -35.46 -10.72 10.09
N LEU A 587 -34.85 -11.80 10.55
CA LEU A 587 -34.20 -12.82 9.73
C LEU A 587 -35.25 -13.83 9.27
N GLN A 588 -35.25 -14.17 7.98
CA GLN A 588 -36.04 -15.24 7.39
C GLN A 588 -35.13 -16.15 6.55
N HIS A 589 -35.22 -17.45 6.79
CA HIS A 589 -34.52 -18.46 6.01
C HIS A 589 -35.29 -19.78 6.01
N GLU A 590 -34.91 -20.70 5.14
CA GLU A 590 -35.47 -22.05 5.10
C GLU A 590 -34.77 -22.93 6.16
N GLY A 591 -35.58 -23.59 7.00
CA GLY A 591 -35.17 -24.56 8.01
C GLY A 591 -34.82 -25.92 7.40
N ALA A 592 -34.31 -26.85 8.23
CA ALA A 592 -33.90 -28.17 7.77
C ALA A 592 -35.06 -29.06 7.29
N ASP A 593 -36.29 -28.71 7.68
CA ASP A 593 -37.55 -29.37 7.34
C ASP A 593 -38.30 -28.67 6.17
N GLY A 594 -37.70 -27.65 5.56
CA GLY A 594 -38.33 -26.84 4.49
C GLY A 594 -39.33 -25.81 5.03
N VAL A 595 -39.45 -25.66 6.35
CA VAL A 595 -40.30 -24.64 6.97
C VAL A 595 -39.52 -23.33 7.02
N ILE A 596 -40.20 -22.21 6.72
CA ILE A 596 -39.58 -20.89 6.85
C ILE A 596 -39.46 -20.56 8.34
N GLU A 597 -38.21 -20.44 8.80
CA GLU A 597 -37.89 -19.97 10.14
C GLU A 597 -37.79 -18.45 10.13
N THR A 598 -38.37 -17.81 11.14
CA THR A 598 -38.33 -16.35 11.32
C THR A 598 -37.83 -16.02 12.70
N ARG A 599 -36.81 -15.17 12.78
CA ARG A 599 -36.26 -14.66 14.04
C ARG A 599 -36.19 -13.15 14.00
N THR A 600 -36.63 -12.49 15.07
CA THR A 600 -36.46 -11.04 15.22
C THR A 600 -35.44 -10.75 16.30
N VAL A 601 -34.56 -9.80 15.99
CA VAL A 601 -33.42 -9.37 16.80
C VAL A 601 -33.51 -7.87 16.97
N ARG A 602 -33.24 -7.34 18.16
CA ARG A 602 -33.18 -5.89 18.42
C ARG A 602 -31.77 -5.49 18.78
N CYS A 603 -31.35 -4.32 18.33
CA CYS A 603 -30.11 -3.71 18.76
C CYS A 603 -30.16 -3.39 20.26
N ALA A 604 -29.05 -3.62 20.95
CA ALA A 604 -28.87 -3.41 22.38
C ALA A 604 -28.75 -1.93 22.75
#